data_AF-A0A7C8I8X7-F1
#
_entry.id   AF-A0A7C8I8X7-F1
#
_cell.length_a   1.000
_cell.length_b   1.000
_cell.length_c   1.000
_cell.angle_alpha   90.00
_cell.angle_beta   90.00
_cell.angle_gamma   90.00
#
_symmetry.space_group_name_H-M   'P 1'
#
loop_
_entity.id
_entity.type
_entity.pdbx_description
1 polymer ?
#
loop_
_entity_poly.entity_id
_entity_poly.type
_entity_poly.pdbx_seq_one_letter_code
_entity_poly.pdbx_strand_id
1 'polypeptide(L)'
;MRLPYVPNPPSFDNEADQAIVERVKQRRGDAGLLELDRTLLHAPAVADGWNSYLGAIRTQTTLSTSVRETAICRVAILNKAWYEWEHHVPLLRACADITEEHIDAVRYSLPRKISESVLDGQHSAVMAYSDAMTLDVTVPDTVFKDLKRNFSDKEVVEITATIAAYNCVSRFLVALDVGERNGVKNP
;
A
#
# COMPACT_ATOMS: atom_id res chain seq x y z
N MET A 1 10.13 -15.81 -1.71
CA MET A 1 10.93 -14.89 -2.56
C MET A 1 11.60 -15.64 -3.69
N ARG A 2 11.66 -15.02 -4.88
CA ARG A 2 12.24 -15.59 -6.11
C ARG A 2 13.72 -15.27 -6.32
N LEU A 3 14.30 -14.39 -5.50
CA LEU A 3 15.72 -14.04 -5.47
C LEU A 3 16.23 -14.19 -4.02
N PRO A 4 17.53 -14.44 -3.78
CA PRO A 4 18.07 -14.32 -2.43
C PRO A 4 17.91 -12.87 -1.94
N TYR A 5 17.64 -12.66 -0.65
CA TYR A 5 17.69 -11.33 -0.06
C TYR A 5 19.14 -10.81 0.01
N VAL A 6 19.34 -9.49 -0.10
CA VAL A 6 20.64 -8.89 0.23
C VAL A 6 21.03 -9.28 1.68
N PRO A 7 22.31 -9.59 1.96
CA PRO A 7 22.79 -9.87 3.31
C PRO A 7 22.39 -8.77 4.31
N ASN A 8 22.28 -9.14 5.59
CA ASN A 8 22.04 -8.19 6.67
C ASN A 8 23.16 -8.39 7.73
N PRO A 9 24.11 -7.44 7.87
CA PRO A 9 24.14 -6.12 7.23
C PRO A 9 24.46 -6.19 5.72
N PRO A 10 23.89 -5.27 4.90
CA PRO A 10 24.24 -5.16 3.49
C PRO A 10 25.64 -4.55 3.32
N SER A 11 26.36 -4.98 2.28
CA SER A 11 27.71 -4.51 1.94
C SER A 11 27.76 -4.10 0.48
N PHE A 12 28.20 -2.87 0.21
CA PHE A 12 28.39 -2.31 -1.13
C PHE A 12 29.78 -1.68 -1.23
N ASP A 13 30.42 -1.76 -2.41
CA ASP A 13 31.79 -1.29 -2.60
C ASP A 13 31.89 0.24 -2.79
N ASN A 14 30.82 0.87 -3.26
CA ASN A 14 30.81 2.31 -3.56
C ASN A 14 30.09 3.12 -2.47
N GLU A 15 30.57 4.34 -2.23
CA GLU A 15 30.07 5.24 -1.19
C GLU A 15 28.61 5.68 -1.42
N ALA A 16 28.17 5.79 -2.68
CA ALA A 16 26.83 6.24 -3.01
C ALA A 16 25.76 5.22 -2.54
N ASP A 17 25.99 3.93 -2.79
CA ASP A 17 25.10 2.86 -2.35
C ASP A 17 25.14 2.66 -0.84
N GLN A 18 26.32 2.81 -0.21
CA GLN A 18 26.44 2.82 1.24
C GLN A 18 25.62 3.94 1.88
N ALA A 19 25.64 5.14 1.30
CA ALA A 19 24.83 6.26 1.80
C ALA A 19 23.31 5.98 1.68
N ILE A 20 22.87 5.25 0.66
CA ILE A 20 21.47 4.82 0.52
C ILE A 20 21.11 3.83 1.64
N VAL A 21 21.96 2.83 1.89
CA VAL A 21 21.77 1.86 2.99
C VAL A 21 21.59 2.58 4.33
N GLU A 22 22.42 3.57 4.62
CA GLU A 22 22.32 4.32 5.87
C GLU A 22 21.01 5.11 5.97
N ARG A 23 20.51 5.71 4.88
CA ARG A 23 19.17 6.31 4.86
C ARG A 23 18.06 5.29 5.13
N VAL A 24 18.16 4.09 4.56
CA VAL A 24 17.17 3.01 4.79
C VAL A 24 17.18 2.57 6.25
N LYS A 25 18.37 2.36 6.84
CA LYS A 25 18.54 2.02 8.25
C LYS A 25 18.01 3.11 9.16
N GLN A 26 18.36 4.37 8.91
CA GLN A 26 17.90 5.52 9.70
C GLN A 26 16.36 5.61 9.72
N ARG A 27 15.71 5.40 8.56
CA ARG A 27 14.25 5.38 8.48
C ARG A 27 13.63 4.23 9.28
N ARG A 28 14.27 3.06 9.32
CA ARG A 28 13.76 1.88 10.04
C ARG A 28 14.05 1.90 11.53
N GLY A 29 15.11 2.58 11.95
CA GLY A 29 15.56 2.60 13.35
C GLY A 29 15.73 1.19 13.89
N ASP A 30 15.31 0.98 15.14
CA ASP A 30 15.49 -0.28 15.88
C ASP A 30 14.69 -1.46 15.30
N ALA A 31 13.69 -1.19 14.44
CA ALA A 31 12.94 -2.25 13.76
C ALA A 31 13.79 -3.04 12.75
N GLY A 32 14.92 -2.47 12.30
CA GLY A 32 15.80 -3.11 11.32
C GLY A 32 15.21 -3.18 9.90
N LEU A 33 15.99 -3.78 8.99
CA LEU A 33 15.60 -3.94 7.58
C LEU A 33 14.54 -5.04 7.42
N LEU A 34 13.43 -4.72 6.77
CA LEU A 34 12.41 -5.68 6.37
C LEU A 34 12.83 -6.46 5.11
N GLU A 35 12.09 -7.53 4.79
CA GLU A 35 12.25 -8.31 3.57
C GLU A 35 12.13 -7.43 2.32
N LEU A 36 11.20 -6.47 2.32
CA LEU A 36 11.08 -5.50 1.23
C LEU A 36 12.33 -4.63 1.08
N ASP A 37 12.90 -4.14 2.19
CA ASP A 37 14.12 -3.31 2.13
C ASP A 37 15.29 -4.11 1.58
N ARG A 38 15.47 -5.34 2.07
CA ARG A 38 16.52 -6.26 1.62
C ARG A 38 16.34 -6.70 0.17
N THR A 39 15.12 -6.65 -0.36
CA THR A 39 14.83 -6.92 -1.78
C THR A 39 15.16 -5.69 -2.63
N LEU A 40 14.70 -4.51 -2.23
CA LEU A 40 14.97 -3.27 -2.96
C LEU A 40 16.46 -2.93 -3.04
N LEU A 41 17.23 -3.27 -2.01
CA LEU A 41 18.67 -3.02 -1.96
C LEU A 41 19.47 -3.81 -3.02
N HIS A 42 18.89 -4.76 -3.75
CA HIS A 42 19.51 -5.27 -4.98
C HIS A 42 19.72 -4.18 -6.05
N ALA A 43 18.95 -3.09 -5.97
CA ALA A 43 19.07 -1.92 -6.82
C ALA A 43 18.97 -0.64 -5.94
N PRO A 44 20.06 -0.19 -5.30
CA PRO A 44 20.02 0.90 -4.32
C PRO A 44 19.35 2.19 -4.82
N ALA A 45 19.60 2.62 -6.06
CA ALA A 45 18.92 3.78 -6.65
C ALA A 45 17.38 3.63 -6.68
N VAL A 46 16.88 2.41 -6.95
CA VAL A 46 15.44 2.10 -6.88
C VAL A 46 14.96 2.15 -5.43
N ALA A 47 15.72 1.59 -4.49
CA ALA A 47 15.39 1.63 -3.06
C ALA A 47 15.25 3.06 -2.54
N ASP A 48 16.15 3.95 -2.93
CA ASP A 48 16.13 5.35 -2.49
C ASP A 48 14.89 6.09 -3.01
N GLY A 49 14.65 6.04 -4.33
CA GLY A 49 13.47 6.66 -4.94
C GLY A 49 12.15 6.08 -4.41
N TRP A 50 12.10 4.77 -4.19
CA TRP A 50 10.97 4.08 -3.56
C TRP A 50 10.70 4.61 -2.16
N ASN A 51 11.74 4.79 -1.36
CA ASN A 51 11.63 5.28 0.01
C ASN A 51 11.16 6.73 0.06
N SER A 52 11.66 7.60 -0.83
CA SER A 52 11.23 8.98 -0.94
C SER A 52 9.75 9.09 -1.37
N TYR A 53 9.38 8.46 -2.49
CA TYR A 53 8.02 8.58 -3.02
C TYR A 53 6.99 7.97 -2.08
N LEU A 54 7.19 6.72 -1.63
CA LEU A 54 6.22 6.10 -0.72
C LEU A 54 6.26 6.68 0.70
N GLY A 55 7.39 7.26 1.09
CA GLY A 55 7.48 8.07 2.31
C GLY A 55 6.51 9.25 2.26
N ALA A 56 6.53 10.02 1.18
CA ALA A 56 5.61 11.14 0.99
C ALA A 56 4.14 10.70 1.03
N ILE A 57 3.77 9.61 0.34
CA ILE A 57 2.40 9.04 0.36
C ILE A 57 1.94 8.68 1.79
N ARG A 58 2.83 8.14 2.63
CA ARG A 58 2.46 7.70 3.99
C ARG A 58 2.50 8.79 5.05
N THR A 59 3.27 9.86 4.87
CA THR A 59 3.54 10.82 5.96
C THR A 59 3.37 12.28 5.60
N GLN A 60 3.19 12.63 4.32
CA GLN A 60 3.15 14.02 3.86
C GLN A 60 1.85 14.38 3.10
N THR A 61 0.85 13.50 3.13
CA THR A 61 -0.50 13.75 2.59
C THR A 61 -1.44 14.28 3.67
N THR A 62 -2.58 14.83 3.25
CA THR A 62 -3.67 15.27 4.14
C THR A 62 -4.71 14.20 4.47
N LEU A 63 -4.69 13.05 3.78
CA LEU A 63 -5.62 11.94 4.06
C LEU A 63 -5.57 11.47 5.51
N SER A 64 -6.74 11.15 6.08
CA SER A 64 -6.81 10.41 7.33
C SER A 64 -6.14 9.04 7.18
N THR A 65 -5.64 8.49 8.30
CA THR A 65 -5.07 7.14 8.31
C THR A 65 -6.10 6.11 7.85
N SER A 66 -7.35 6.21 8.31
CA SER A 66 -8.42 5.28 7.94
C SER A 66 -8.70 5.26 6.42
N VAL A 67 -8.77 6.43 5.78
CA VAL A 67 -8.94 6.54 4.32
C VAL A 67 -7.74 5.98 3.56
N ARG A 68 -6.51 6.38 3.95
CA ARG A 68 -5.29 5.93 3.29
C ARG A 68 -5.14 4.41 3.41
N GLU A 69 -5.27 3.87 4.62
CA GLU A 69 -5.08 2.44 4.87
C GLU A 69 -6.23 1.60 4.29
N THR A 70 -7.45 2.13 4.18
CA THR A 70 -8.55 1.47 3.43
C THR A 70 -8.18 1.30 1.96
N ALA A 71 -7.67 2.34 1.30
CA ALA A 71 -7.23 2.26 -0.09
C ALA A 71 -6.11 1.22 -0.27
N ILE A 72 -5.10 1.26 0.60
CA ILE A 72 -3.95 0.34 0.56
C ILE A 72 -4.39 -1.10 0.76
N CYS A 73 -5.13 -1.35 1.84
CA CYS A 73 -5.62 -2.69 2.18
C CYS A 73 -6.50 -3.25 1.06
N ARG A 74 -7.35 -2.41 0.43
CA ARG A 74 -8.18 -2.86 -0.69
C ARG A 74 -7.35 -3.25 -1.91
N VAL A 75 -6.34 -2.46 -2.28
CA VAL A 75 -5.39 -2.82 -3.36
C VAL A 75 -4.70 -4.16 -3.05
N ALA A 76 -4.24 -4.35 -1.82
CA ALA A 76 -3.59 -5.59 -1.40
C ALA A 76 -4.51 -6.81 -1.56
N ILE A 77 -5.78 -6.71 -1.17
CA ILE A 77 -6.79 -7.77 -1.34
C ILE A 77 -7.01 -8.09 -2.83
N LEU A 78 -7.25 -7.08 -3.67
CA LEU A 78 -7.53 -7.25 -5.09
C LEU A 78 -6.35 -7.90 -5.84
N ASN A 79 -5.12 -7.48 -5.51
CA ASN A 79 -3.91 -7.97 -6.13
C ASN A 79 -3.33 -9.22 -5.46
N LYS A 80 -3.95 -9.72 -4.37
CA LYS A 80 -3.46 -10.84 -3.55
C LYS A 80 -2.04 -10.60 -3.02
N ALA A 81 -1.72 -9.33 -2.71
CA ALA A 81 -0.43 -8.92 -2.16
C ALA A 81 -0.44 -9.08 -0.64
N TRP A 82 -0.29 -10.32 -0.17
CA TRP A 82 -0.45 -10.65 1.24
C TRP A 82 0.61 -10.04 2.17
N TYR A 83 1.84 -9.85 1.68
CA TYR A 83 2.85 -9.09 2.42
C TYR A 83 2.38 -7.65 2.69
N GLU A 84 1.77 -6.99 1.69
CA GLU A 84 1.21 -5.65 1.83
C GLU A 84 0.05 -5.64 2.84
N TRP A 85 -0.90 -6.56 2.68
CA TRP A 85 -2.04 -6.70 3.58
C TRP A 85 -1.61 -6.85 5.04
N GLU A 86 -0.69 -7.78 5.33
CA GLU A 86 -0.23 -8.08 6.69
C GLU A 86 0.45 -6.87 7.38
N HIS A 87 1.12 -6.01 6.61
CA HIS A 87 1.77 -4.81 7.14
C HIS A 87 0.80 -3.64 7.33
N HIS A 88 -0.29 -3.60 6.56
CA HIS A 88 -1.19 -2.45 6.52
C HIS A 88 -2.49 -2.65 7.31
N VAL A 89 -3.03 -3.88 7.38
CA VAL A 89 -4.26 -4.14 8.15
C VAL A 89 -4.14 -3.77 9.64
N PRO A 90 -2.99 -3.93 10.34
CA PRO A 90 -2.89 -3.48 11.72
C PRO A 90 -3.01 -1.96 11.88
N LEU A 91 -2.57 -1.19 10.87
CA LEU A 91 -2.67 0.27 10.87
C LEU A 91 -4.11 0.72 10.65
N LEU A 92 -4.82 0.05 9.73
CA LEU A 92 -6.25 0.28 9.52
C LEU A 92 -7.05 -0.05 10.78
N ARG A 93 -6.80 -1.21 11.39
CA ARG A 93 -7.45 -1.68 12.61
C ARG A 93 -7.23 -0.76 13.82
N ALA A 94 -6.10 -0.05 13.87
CA ALA A 94 -5.79 0.86 14.96
C ALA A 94 -6.55 2.20 14.89
N CYS A 95 -7.28 2.47 13.80
CA CYS A 95 -8.05 3.70 13.64
C CYS A 95 -9.35 3.62 14.45
N ALA A 96 -9.65 4.68 15.23
CA ALA A 96 -10.80 4.69 16.14
C ALA A 96 -12.17 4.67 15.42
N ASP A 97 -12.21 5.11 14.17
CA ASP A 97 -13.37 5.13 13.28
C ASP A 97 -13.57 3.82 12.49
N ILE A 98 -12.72 2.80 12.72
CA ILE A 98 -12.74 1.54 11.99
C ILE A 98 -13.18 0.39 12.90
N THR A 99 -14.16 -0.38 12.44
CA THR A 99 -14.64 -1.60 13.11
C THR A 99 -14.11 -2.86 12.42
N GLU A 100 -14.25 -4.03 13.05
CA GLU A 100 -13.90 -5.28 12.37
C GLU A 100 -14.83 -5.55 11.17
N GLU A 101 -16.09 -5.12 11.20
CA GLU A 101 -17.00 -5.22 10.05
C GLU A 101 -16.50 -4.40 8.86
N HIS A 102 -15.84 -3.25 9.10
CA HIS A 102 -15.17 -2.50 8.04
C HIS A 102 -14.02 -3.29 7.44
N ILE A 103 -13.17 -3.90 8.27
CA ILE A 103 -12.04 -4.72 7.81
C ILE A 103 -12.55 -5.92 7.00
N ASP A 104 -13.62 -6.56 7.47
CA ASP A 104 -14.30 -7.63 6.76
C ASP A 104 -14.89 -7.15 5.43
N ALA A 105 -15.45 -5.94 5.38
CA ALA A 105 -15.93 -5.36 4.14
C ALA A 105 -14.79 -5.13 3.14
N VAL A 106 -13.62 -4.61 3.57
CA VAL A 106 -12.43 -4.46 2.72
C VAL A 106 -11.97 -5.81 2.18
N ARG A 107 -11.98 -6.84 3.03
CA ARG A 107 -11.46 -8.18 2.73
C ARG A 107 -12.38 -9.02 1.85
N TYR A 108 -13.68 -9.01 2.12
CA TYR A 108 -14.62 -9.98 1.56
C TYR A 108 -15.63 -9.40 0.57
N SER A 109 -15.77 -8.07 0.49
CA SER A 109 -16.69 -7.48 -0.48
C SER A 109 -16.26 -7.82 -1.91
N LEU A 110 -17.22 -8.34 -2.69
CA LEU A 110 -17.00 -8.60 -4.10
C LEU A 110 -16.59 -7.30 -4.81
N PRO A 111 -15.60 -7.35 -5.73
CA PRO A 111 -15.21 -6.16 -6.46
C PRO A 111 -16.39 -5.52 -7.19
N ARG A 112 -16.44 -4.19 -7.20
CA ARG A 112 -17.50 -3.38 -7.82
C ARG A 112 -18.89 -3.56 -7.19
N LYS A 113 -18.97 -4.18 -6.00
CA LYS A 113 -20.21 -4.37 -5.23
C LYS A 113 -20.00 -3.98 -3.78
N ILE A 114 -19.71 -2.69 -3.56
CA ILE A 114 -19.41 -2.15 -2.24
C ILE A 114 -20.71 -2.00 -1.44
N SER A 115 -20.74 -2.53 -0.22
CA SER A 115 -21.91 -2.42 0.66
C SER A 115 -21.86 -1.13 1.46
N GLU A 116 -22.71 -0.16 1.11
CA GLU A 116 -22.87 1.11 1.83
C GLU A 116 -23.50 0.95 3.21
N SER A 117 -23.97 -0.24 3.58
CA SER A 117 -24.55 -0.49 4.92
C SER A 117 -23.50 -0.70 6.01
N VAL A 118 -22.25 -0.97 5.64
CA VAL A 118 -21.14 -1.27 6.56
C VAL A 118 -20.08 -0.16 6.54
N LEU A 119 -19.92 0.51 5.40
CA LEU A 119 -18.96 1.58 5.21
C LEU A 119 -19.69 2.92 5.16
N ASP A 120 -19.09 3.95 5.76
CA ASP A 120 -19.57 5.32 5.54
C ASP A 120 -19.34 5.77 4.08
N GLY A 121 -19.84 6.96 3.74
CA GLY A 121 -19.73 7.51 2.39
C GLY A 121 -18.29 7.70 1.92
N GLN A 122 -17.37 8.08 2.80
CA GLN A 122 -15.96 8.31 2.44
C GLN A 122 -15.27 6.99 2.11
N HIS A 123 -15.41 5.99 2.98
CA HIS A 123 -14.76 4.69 2.85
C HIS A 123 -15.37 3.84 1.72
N SER A 124 -16.70 3.92 1.52
CA SER A 124 -17.37 3.30 0.37
C SER A 124 -16.87 3.87 -0.95
N ALA A 125 -16.75 5.20 -1.07
CA ALA A 125 -16.24 5.86 -2.26
C ALA A 125 -14.77 5.48 -2.55
N VAL A 126 -13.93 5.42 -1.52
CA VAL A 126 -12.52 4.98 -1.64
C VAL A 126 -12.42 3.53 -2.09
N MET A 127 -13.24 2.64 -1.55
CA MET A 127 -13.31 1.23 -1.96
C MET A 127 -13.71 1.09 -3.44
N ALA A 128 -14.77 1.77 -3.87
CA ALA A 128 -15.24 1.72 -5.25
C ALA A 128 -14.20 2.31 -6.23
N TYR A 129 -13.57 3.42 -5.86
CA TYR A 129 -12.51 4.03 -6.66
C TYR A 129 -11.26 3.15 -6.74
N SER A 130 -10.87 2.51 -5.63
CA SER A 130 -9.76 1.55 -5.58
C SER A 130 -10.01 0.33 -6.47
N ASP A 131 -11.22 -0.21 -6.47
CA ASP A 131 -11.63 -1.31 -7.34
C ASP A 131 -11.47 -0.93 -8.82
N ALA A 132 -12.01 0.22 -9.21
CA ALA A 132 -11.96 0.69 -10.60
C ALA A 132 -10.53 0.96 -11.07
N MET A 133 -9.74 1.69 -10.27
CA MET A 133 -8.33 1.98 -10.60
C MET A 133 -7.47 0.70 -10.70
N THR A 134 -7.75 -0.29 -9.85
CA THR A 134 -6.90 -1.49 -9.75
C THR A 134 -7.25 -2.53 -10.81
N LEU A 135 -8.55 -2.77 -11.05
CA LEU A 135 -9.00 -3.83 -11.95
C LEU A 135 -9.25 -3.33 -13.38
N ASP A 136 -9.70 -2.10 -13.53
CA ASP A 136 -10.16 -1.57 -14.82
C ASP A 136 -9.23 -0.49 -15.39
N VAL A 137 -8.40 0.14 -14.56
CA VAL A 137 -7.53 1.31 -14.84
C VAL A 137 -8.31 2.57 -15.20
N THR A 138 -9.38 2.42 -15.99
CA THR A 138 -10.33 3.47 -16.34
C THR A 138 -11.39 3.56 -15.24
N VAL A 139 -11.56 4.74 -14.66
CA VAL A 139 -12.58 4.98 -13.62
C VAL A 139 -13.86 5.50 -14.27
N PRO A 140 -15.03 4.87 -14.03
CA PRO A 140 -16.30 5.39 -14.49
C PRO A 140 -16.63 6.77 -13.89
N ASP A 141 -17.24 7.66 -14.68
CA ASP A 141 -17.61 9.01 -14.24
C ASP A 141 -18.47 9.01 -12.97
N THR A 142 -19.34 8.01 -12.81
CA THR A 142 -20.18 7.85 -11.61
C THR A 142 -19.34 7.62 -10.36
N VAL A 143 -18.31 6.78 -10.43
CA VAL A 143 -17.39 6.49 -9.31
C VAL A 143 -16.53 7.71 -9.00
N PHE A 144 -15.98 8.38 -10.02
CA PHE A 144 -15.18 9.58 -9.82
C PHE A 144 -16.02 10.72 -9.21
N LYS A 145 -17.25 10.92 -9.69
CA LYS A 145 -18.18 11.92 -9.15
C LYS A 145 -18.53 11.63 -7.70
N ASP A 146 -18.67 10.36 -7.32
CA ASP A 146 -18.95 9.98 -5.94
C ASP A 146 -17.77 10.23 -5.00
N LEU A 147 -16.55 9.91 -5.44
CA LEU A 147 -15.33 10.30 -4.71
C LEU A 147 -15.27 11.82 -4.49
N LYS A 148 -15.54 12.60 -5.55
CA LYS A 148 -15.57 14.07 -5.52
C LYS A 148 -16.64 14.68 -4.61
N ARG A 149 -17.66 13.93 -4.21
CA ARG A 149 -18.66 14.39 -3.22
C ARG A 149 -18.13 14.33 -1.79
N ASN A 150 -17.17 13.45 -1.54
CA ASN A 150 -16.66 13.11 -0.21
C ASN A 150 -15.31 13.75 0.09
N PHE A 151 -14.58 14.20 -0.94
CA PHE A 151 -13.19 14.65 -0.84
C PHE A 151 -12.93 15.91 -1.67
N SER A 152 -12.00 16.75 -1.21
CA SER A 152 -11.46 17.88 -1.95
C SER A 152 -10.62 17.43 -3.16
N ASP A 153 -10.33 18.35 -4.10
CA ASP A 153 -9.47 18.03 -5.26
C ASP A 153 -8.08 17.56 -4.83
N LYS A 154 -7.53 18.15 -3.76
CA LYS A 154 -6.25 17.74 -3.18
C LYS A 154 -6.31 16.29 -2.70
N GLU A 155 -7.33 15.96 -1.90
CA GLU A 155 -7.49 14.60 -1.37
C GLU A 155 -7.76 13.59 -2.48
N VAL A 156 -8.51 13.95 -3.53
CA VAL A 156 -8.71 13.09 -4.71
C VAL A 156 -7.37 12.77 -5.39
N VAL A 157 -6.47 13.75 -5.55
CA VAL A 157 -5.12 13.52 -6.07
C VAL A 157 -4.31 12.62 -5.14
N GLU A 158 -4.36 12.85 -3.82
CA GLU A 158 -3.65 12.04 -2.83
C GLU A 158 -4.16 10.59 -2.78
N ILE A 159 -5.48 10.36 -2.85
CA ILE A 159 -6.11 9.02 -2.92
C ILE A 159 -5.67 8.32 -4.20
N THR A 160 -5.73 9.02 -5.34
CA THR A 160 -5.30 8.49 -6.64
C THR A 160 -3.83 8.09 -6.61
N ALA A 161 -2.96 8.95 -6.08
CA ALA A 161 -1.53 8.67 -5.94
C ALA A 161 -1.27 7.50 -4.98
N THR A 162 -2.03 7.39 -3.89
CA THR A 162 -1.95 6.26 -2.95
C THR A 162 -2.30 4.95 -3.64
N ILE A 163 -3.44 4.88 -4.33
CA ILE A 163 -3.88 3.66 -5.01
C ILE A 163 -2.89 3.27 -6.12
N ALA A 164 -2.41 4.24 -6.90
CA ALA A 164 -1.41 3.99 -7.95
C ALA A 164 -0.09 3.48 -7.36
N ALA A 165 0.38 4.11 -6.28
CA ALA A 165 1.60 3.72 -5.58
C ALA A 165 1.50 2.29 -5.05
N TYR A 166 0.41 1.91 -4.40
CA TYR A 166 0.25 0.55 -3.88
C TYR A 166 -0.07 -0.49 -4.96
N ASN A 167 -0.61 -0.06 -6.10
CA ASN A 167 -0.62 -0.89 -7.31
C ASN A 167 0.81 -1.19 -7.81
N CYS A 168 1.75 -0.24 -7.70
CA CYS A 168 3.17 -0.49 -7.96
C CYS A 168 3.79 -1.42 -6.90
N VAL A 169 3.52 -1.17 -5.61
CA VAL A 169 4.01 -1.99 -4.48
C VAL A 169 3.58 -3.44 -4.62
N SER A 170 2.28 -3.68 -4.73
CA SER A 170 1.71 -5.03 -4.89
C SER A 170 2.30 -5.79 -6.08
N ARG A 171 2.48 -5.14 -7.23
CA ARG A 171 3.12 -5.76 -8.41
C ARG A 171 4.56 -6.18 -8.12
N PHE A 172 5.34 -5.33 -7.43
CA PHE A 172 6.70 -5.68 -7.03
C PHE A 172 6.72 -6.85 -6.03
N LEU A 173 5.92 -6.75 -4.95
CA LEU A 173 5.85 -7.77 -3.89
C LEU A 173 5.45 -9.13 -4.44
N VAL A 174 4.36 -9.19 -5.22
CA VAL A 174 3.83 -10.44 -5.75
C VAL A 174 4.74 -11.03 -6.83
N ALA A 175 5.26 -10.20 -7.76
CA ALA A 175 6.12 -10.71 -8.82
C ALA A 175 7.41 -11.36 -8.28
N LEU A 176 7.93 -10.81 -7.18
CA LEU A 176 9.15 -11.27 -6.53
C LEU A 176 8.89 -12.24 -5.36
N ASP A 177 7.65 -12.41 -4.91
CA ASP A 177 7.29 -13.20 -3.73
C ASP A 177 8.00 -12.73 -2.45
N VAL A 178 8.05 -11.41 -2.25
CA VAL A 178 8.68 -10.80 -1.07
C VAL A 178 7.99 -11.31 0.20
N GLY A 179 8.79 -11.72 1.18
CA GLY A 179 8.34 -12.35 2.43
C GLY A 179 7.70 -13.73 2.26
N GLU A 180 7.87 -14.37 1.10
CA GLU A 180 7.41 -15.74 0.83
C GLU A 180 5.88 -15.90 0.97
N ARG A 181 5.11 -14.83 0.75
CA ARG A 181 3.68 -14.80 1.06
C ARG A 181 2.77 -15.30 -0.05
N ASN A 182 3.22 -15.49 -1.29
CA ASN A 182 2.32 -15.84 -2.40
C ASN A 182 1.58 -17.19 -2.21
N GLY A 183 2.12 -18.09 -1.39
CA GLY A 183 1.50 -19.39 -1.08
C GLY A 183 0.36 -19.33 -0.07
N VAL A 184 0.16 -18.20 0.63
CA VAL A 184 -0.88 -18.06 1.65
C VAL A 184 -2.26 -18.07 0.99
N LYS A 185 -3.12 -18.98 1.46
CA LYS A 185 -4.52 -19.07 1.03
C LYS A 185 -5.40 -18.39 2.09
N ASN A 186 -6.09 -17.31 1.69
CA ASN A 186 -7.06 -16.56 2.50
C ASN A 186 -6.51 -15.99 3.83
N PRO A 187 -5.57 -15.00 3.80
CA PRO A 187 -5.14 -14.27 4.99
C PRO A 187 -6.17 -13.25 5.45
#